data_AF-A0A945PEN7-F1
#
_entry.id   AF-A0A945PEN7-F1
#
_cell.length_a   1.000
_cell.length_b   1.000
_cell.length_c   1.000
_cell.angle_alpha   90.00
_cell.angle_beta   90.00
_cell.angle_gamma   90.00
#
_symmetry.space_group_name_H-M   'P 1'
#
loop_
_entity.id
_entity.type
_entity.pdbx_description
1 polymer ?
#
loop_
_entity_poly.entity_id
_entity_poly.type
_entity_poly.pdbx_seq_one_letter_code
_entity_poly.pdbx_strand_id
1 'polypeptide(L)'
;MSLRQKLLVLYAHSPDLKSRVVSWATYDGTGKSSPTSGDEDKPPYGSVVAAMEDGWRVIQFPQQSMSHPGMEYHTSYLRYEYILEQLEETD
;
A
#
# COMPACT_ATOMS: atom_id res chain seq x y z
N MET A 1 -21.86 1.86 -17.18
CA MET A 1 -21.14 2.42 -16.02
C MET A 1 -21.04 1.42 -14.88
N SER A 2 -19.85 0.85 -14.69
CA SER A 2 -19.51 -0.01 -13.55
C SER A 2 -18.40 0.64 -12.72
N LEU A 3 -18.52 0.59 -11.38
CA LEU A 3 -17.44 0.99 -10.49
C LEU A 3 -16.39 -0.13 -10.46
N ARG A 4 -15.16 0.22 -10.81
CA ARG A 4 -14.00 -0.68 -10.79
C ARG A 4 -13.02 -0.22 -9.73
N GLN A 5 -12.28 -1.17 -9.19
CA GLN A 5 -11.38 -0.93 -8.07
C GLN A 5 -9.94 -0.84 -8.54
N LYS A 6 -9.20 0.11 -7.99
CA LYS A 6 -7.74 0.14 -7.96
C LYS A 6 -7.27 -0.15 -6.55
N LEU A 7 -6.20 -0.93 -6.41
CA LEU A 7 -5.55 -1.18 -5.13
C LEU A 7 -4.16 -0.58 -5.11
N LEU A 8 -3.81 -0.01 -3.97
CA LEU A 8 -2.48 0.47 -3.66
C LEU A 8 -2.04 -0.20 -2.35
N VAL A 9 -0.96 -0.96 -2.43
CA VAL A 9 -0.31 -1.61 -1.29
C VAL A 9 0.92 -0.78 -0.95
N LEU A 10 0.99 -0.27 0.27
CA LEU A 10 2.12 0.53 0.78
C LEU A 10 2.75 -0.16 1.99
N TYR A 11 4.06 -0.34 1.95
CA TYR A 11 4.85 -0.72 3.12
C TYR A 11 5.52 0.52 3.70
N ALA A 12 5.20 0.84 4.96
CA ALA A 12 5.76 1.98 5.65
C ALA A 12 6.97 1.58 6.51
N HIS A 13 7.89 2.53 6.75
CA HIS A 13 9.04 2.31 7.64
C HIS A 13 8.65 2.06 9.12
N SER A 14 7.48 2.55 9.54
CA SER A 14 6.92 2.41 10.89
C SER A 14 5.39 2.38 10.81
N PRO A 15 4.65 2.02 11.87
CA PRO A 15 3.18 1.96 11.83
C PRO A 15 2.50 3.35 11.88
N ASP A 16 3.28 4.44 11.79
CA ASP A 16 2.74 5.79 11.66
C ASP A 16 2.28 6.03 10.21
N LEU A 17 1.07 6.54 10.01
CA LEU A 17 0.49 6.80 8.68
C LEU A 17 1.28 7.84 7.87
N LYS A 18 2.03 8.74 8.52
CA LYS A 18 2.92 9.73 7.91
C LYS A 18 4.33 9.19 7.67
N SER A 19 4.60 7.97 8.12
CA SER A 19 5.89 7.33 7.93
C SER A 19 6.22 7.17 6.44
N ARG A 20 7.51 7.30 6.13
CA ARG A 20 8.04 7.09 4.77
C ARG A 20 7.63 5.73 4.23
N VAL A 21 7.12 5.71 3.00
CA VAL A 21 6.93 4.48 2.20
C VAL A 21 8.29 3.94 1.75
N VAL A 22 8.50 2.64 1.95
CA VAL A 22 9.75 1.94 1.59
C VAL A 22 9.57 0.93 0.46
N SER A 23 8.35 0.46 0.23
CA SER A 23 8.00 -0.44 -0.87
C SER A 23 6.51 -0.29 -1.19
N TRP A 24 6.12 -0.55 -2.43
CA TRP A 24 4.74 -0.40 -2.89
C TRP A 24 4.41 -1.37 -4.03
N ALA A 25 3.12 -1.59 -4.22
CA ALA A 25 2.57 -2.24 -5.40
C ALA A 25 1.22 -1.59 -5.75
N THR A 26 0.93 -1.49 -7.04
CA THR A 26 -0.34 -0.94 -7.54
C THR A 26 -1.01 -1.99 -8.41
N TYR A 27 -2.32 -2.15 -8.25
CA TYR A 27 -3.12 -3.04 -9.07
C TYR A 27 -4.30 -2.27 -9.64
N ASP A 28 -4.46 -2.31 -10.96
CA ASP A 28 -5.53 -1.61 -11.65
C ASP A 28 -6.59 -2.59 -12.15
N GLY A 29 -7.72 -2.66 -11.43
CA GLY A 29 -8.88 -3.47 -11.82
C GLY A 29 -9.77 -2.81 -12.87
N THR A 30 -9.43 -1.61 -13.36
CA THR A 30 -10.13 -0.94 -14.48
C THR A 30 -9.69 -1.50 -15.84
N GLY A 31 -8.52 -2.15 -15.90
CA GLY A 31 -7.93 -2.65 -17.14
C GLY A 31 -7.27 -1.57 -18.02
N LYS A 32 -7.20 -0.32 -17.55
CA LYS A 32 -6.58 0.80 -18.30
C LYS A 32 -5.06 0.78 -18.24
N SER A 33 -4.50 0.24 -17.15
CA SER A 33 -3.06 0.10 -16.96
C SER A 33 -2.71 -1.27 -16.35
N SER A 34 -1.48 -1.72 -16.58
CA SER A 34 -0.93 -2.92 -15.96
C SER A 34 0.47 -2.62 -15.41
N PRO A 35 0.55 -1.83 -14.32
CA PRO A 35 1.84 -1.45 -13.74
C PRO A 35 2.59 -2.68 -13.26
N THR A 36 3.90 -2.69 -13.50
CA THR A 36 4.82 -3.76 -13.09
C THR A 36 5.80 -3.23 -12.05
N SER A 37 6.25 -4.11 -11.15
CA SER A 37 7.27 -3.78 -10.16
C SER A 37 8.53 -3.26 -10.85
N GLY A 38 8.94 -2.03 -10.51
CA GLY A 38 10.13 -1.38 -11.07
C GLY A 38 9.87 -0.39 -12.21
N ASP A 39 8.61 -0.12 -12.57
CA ASP A 39 8.27 0.95 -13.53
C ASP A 39 8.67 2.36 -13.02
N GLU A 40 8.80 2.53 -11.69
CA GLU A 40 9.16 3.80 -11.06
C GLU A 40 10.24 3.63 -9.98
N ASP A 41 11.19 4.57 -9.92
CA ASP A 41 12.26 4.61 -8.92
C ASP A 41 11.80 5.14 -7.55
N LYS A 42 10.60 5.73 -7.49
CA LYS A 42 10.04 6.38 -6.30
C LYS A 42 8.61 5.90 -6.07
N PRO A 43 8.15 5.85 -4.80
CA PRO A 43 6.77 5.51 -4.53
C PRO A 43 5.82 6.59 -5.07
N PRO A 44 4.60 6.21 -5.50
CA PRO A 44 3.60 7.17 -5.96
C PRO A 44 3.19 8.16 -4.86
N TYR A 45 3.32 7.73 -3.60
CA TYR A 45 3.04 8.53 -2.41
C TYR A 45 4.14 8.39 -1.37
N GLY A 46 4.53 9.51 -0.75
CA GLY A 46 5.55 9.51 0.30
C GLY A 46 5.10 8.90 1.63
N SER A 47 3.79 8.86 1.87
CA SER A 47 3.16 8.32 3.08
C SER A 47 1.74 7.83 2.79
N VAL A 48 1.14 7.08 3.72
CA VAL A 48 -0.26 6.65 3.62
C VAL A 48 -1.19 7.86 3.64
N VAL A 49 -0.90 8.88 4.45
CA VAL A 49 -1.67 10.13 4.49
C VAL A 49 -1.67 10.84 3.14
N ALA A 50 -0.53 10.89 2.45
CA ALA A 50 -0.45 11.52 1.12
C ALA A 50 -1.37 10.81 0.11
N ALA A 51 -1.49 9.48 0.17
CA ALA A 51 -2.45 8.75 -0.65
C ALA A 51 -3.91 9.08 -0.25
N MET A 52 -4.18 9.21 1.05
CA MET A 52 -5.51 9.58 1.55
C MET A 52 -5.94 10.99 1.10
N GLU A 53 -5.00 11.94 1.04
CA GLU A 53 -5.24 13.30 0.52
C GLU A 53 -5.69 13.27 -0.95
N ASP A 54 -5.20 12.31 -1.73
CA ASP A 54 -5.59 12.03 -3.11
C ASP A 54 -6.87 11.18 -3.26
N GLY A 55 -7.57 10.93 -2.15
CA GLY A 55 -8.86 10.23 -2.14
C GLY A 55 -8.76 8.70 -2.09
N TRP A 56 -7.57 8.15 -1.82
CA TRP A 56 -7.45 6.73 -1.50
C TRP A 56 -8.06 6.42 -0.13
N ARG A 57 -8.77 5.31 -0.02
CA ARG A 57 -9.42 4.87 1.20
C ARG A 57 -8.66 3.69 1.79
N VAL A 58 -8.27 3.78 3.06
CA VAL A 58 -7.58 2.68 3.75
C VAL A 58 -8.59 1.57 4.07
N ILE A 59 -8.31 0.35 3.60
CA ILE A 59 -9.14 -0.84 3.87
C ILE A 59 -8.45 -1.86 4.78
N GLN A 60 -7.12 -1.77 4.93
CA GLN A 60 -6.36 -2.59 5.87
C GLN A 60 -5.27 -1.77 6.57
N PHE A 61 -5.22 -1.90 7.90
CA PHE A 61 -4.12 -1.45 8.74
C PHE A 61 -3.19 -2.63 9.06
N PRO A 62 -1.89 -2.38 9.28
CA PRO A 62 -0.98 -3.43 9.67
C PRO A 62 -1.30 -3.96 11.06
N GLN A 63 -1.23 -5.27 11.22
CA GLN A 63 -1.37 -5.90 12.52
C GLN A 63 -0.14 -5.61 13.38
N GLN A 64 -0.35 -5.13 14.60
CA GLN A 64 0.71 -4.99 15.59
C GLN A 64 0.86 -6.32 16.32
N SER A 65 1.78 -7.17 15.84
CA SER A 65 2.12 -8.40 16.53
C SER A 65 3.30 -8.20 17.48
N MET A 66 3.22 -8.83 18.66
CA MET A 66 4.37 -8.94 19.54
C MET A 66 5.46 -9.75 18.85
N SER A 67 6.71 -9.32 19.00
CA SER A 67 7.83 -10.11 18.52
C SER A 67 7.88 -11.41 19.34
N HIS A 68 7.90 -12.56 18.68
CA HIS A 68 8.01 -13.84 19.36
C HIS A 68 9.43 -14.02 19.93
N PRO A 69 9.60 -14.37 21.22
CA PRO A 69 10.92 -14.61 21.78
C PRO A 69 11.70 -15.67 20.99
N GLY A 70 12.99 -15.45 20.76
CA GLY A 70 13.85 -16.34 19.97
C GLY A 70 13.79 -16.13 18.46
N MET A 71 12.95 -15.22 17.97
CA MET A 71 12.83 -14.87 16.54
C MET A 71 13.47 -13.51 16.20
N GLU A 72 14.32 -12.98 17.08
CA GLU A 72 14.89 -11.63 16.96
C GLU A 72 15.75 -11.47 15.70
N TYR A 73 16.39 -12.55 15.25
CA TYR A 73 17.29 -12.57 14.09
C TYR A 73 16.72 -13.26 12.86
N HIS A 74 15.42 -13.59 12.86
CA HIS A 74 14.78 -14.24 11.72
C HIS A 74 14.21 -13.21 10.74
N THR A 75 14.54 -13.36 9.46
CA THR A 75 13.91 -12.59 8.39
C THR A 75 12.45 -13.02 8.24
N SER A 76 11.54 -12.06 8.23
CA SER A 76 10.12 -12.26 7.98
C SER A 76 9.64 -11.29 6.90
N TYR A 77 8.34 -11.30 6.60
CA TYR A 77 7.73 -10.37 5.65
C TYR A 77 7.96 -8.90 6.06
N LEU A 78 7.88 -8.00 5.07
CA LEU A 78 7.90 -6.57 5.31
C LEU A 78 6.75 -6.20 6.27
N ARG A 79 7.09 -5.46 7.31
CA ARG A 79 6.12 -4.98 8.32
C ARG A 79 5.40 -3.74 7.80
N TYR A 80 4.30 -3.42 8.48
CA TYR A 80 3.54 -2.17 8.27
C TYR A 80 2.95 -2.04 6.86
N GLU A 81 2.29 -3.10 6.42
CA GLU A 81 1.49 -3.13 5.19
C GLU A 81 0.16 -2.39 5.38
N TYR A 82 -0.08 -1.42 4.52
CA TYR A 82 -1.35 -0.75 4.35
C TYR A 82 -1.92 -1.09 2.98
N ILE A 83 -3.20 -1.47 2.94
CA ILE A 83 -3.93 -1.67 1.69
C ILE A 83 -4.94 -0.54 1.57
N LEU A 84 -4.87 0.17 0.45
CA LEU A 84 -5.78 1.23 0.10
C LEU A 84 -6.51 0.88 -1.18
N GLU A 85 -7.72 1.43 -1.32
CA GLU A 85 -8.50 1.33 -2.53
C GLU A 85 -8.91 2.72 -3.05
N GLN A 86 -9.09 2.79 -4.37
CA GLN A 86 -9.81 3.87 -5.02
C GLN A 86 -10.83 3.25 -5.99
N LEU A 87 -12.03 3.82 -6.07
CA LEU A 87 -13.04 3.38 -7.01
C LEU A 87 -13.11 4.36 -8.18
N GLU A 88 -13.14 3.82 -9.39
CA GLU A 88 -13.21 4.59 -10.62
C GLU A 88 -14.41 4.14 -11.45
N GLU A 89 -15.15 5.09 -12.01
CA GLU A 89 -16.23 4.79 -12.95
C GLU A 89 -15.64 4.40 -14.31
N THR A 90 -16.11 3.29 -14.86
CA THR A 90 -15.78 2.83 -16.21
C THR A 90 -17.06 2.64 -17.01
N ASP A 91 -17.00 2.95 -18.30
CA ASP A 91 -18.14 2.87 -19.23
C ASP A 91 -18.72 1.46 -19.30
#